data_AF-A0A966NMS1-F1
#
_entry.id   AF-A0A966NMS1-F1
#
_cell.length_a   1.000
_cell.length_b   1.000
_cell.length_c   1.000
_cell.angle_alpha   90.00
_cell.angle_beta   90.00
_cell.angle_gamma   90.00
#
_symmetry.space_group_name_H-M   'P 1'
#
loop_
_entity.id
_entity.type
_entity.pdbx_description
1 polymer ?
#
loop_
_entity_poly.entity_id
_entity_poly.type
_entity_poly.pdbx_seq_one_letter_code
_entity_poly.pdbx_strand_id
1 'polypeptide(L)'
;AIYDTMQFVSCDVATVCVGLAASMGQFLLTAGATGKRYSLPNARIMMHQPLAGLRGQAADIAIQAEQLAYTKRRMAELTSHHSGKKVEDIQRDSERDRWFTAEQAKEYGLVDKVIVKRGEIR
;
A
#
# COMPACT_ATOMS: atom_id res chain seq x y z
N ALA A 1 6.05 -9.15 7.17
CA ALA A 1 6.52 -10.39 6.51
C ALA A 1 6.88 -10.15 5.04
N ILE A 2 5.94 -10.19 4.08
CA ILE A 2 6.27 -10.03 2.64
C ILE A 2 6.98 -8.70 2.37
N TYR A 3 6.45 -7.60 2.90
CA TYR A 3 7.08 -6.28 2.84
C TYR A 3 8.54 -6.33 3.32
N ASP A 4 8.77 -6.87 4.52
CA ASP A 4 10.11 -6.93 5.10
C ASP A 4 11.05 -7.79 4.25
N THR A 5 10.58 -8.91 3.71
CA THR A 5 11.36 -9.72 2.77
C THR A 5 11.72 -8.93 1.52
N MET A 6 10.77 -8.18 0.94
CA MET A 6 11.04 -7.33 -0.23
C MET A 6 12.12 -6.29 0.05
N GLN A 7 12.19 -5.75 1.27
CA GLN A 7 13.23 -4.78 1.66
C GLN A 7 14.54 -5.43 2.13
N PHE A 8 14.49 -6.68 2.60
CA PHE A 8 15.62 -7.39 3.18
C PHE A 8 16.51 -8.08 2.13
N VAL A 9 15.92 -8.57 1.05
CA VAL A 9 16.69 -9.22 -0.01
C VAL A 9 17.57 -8.22 -0.75
N SER A 10 18.71 -8.68 -1.26
CA SER A 10 19.70 -7.82 -1.91
C SER A 10 19.30 -7.36 -3.33
N CYS A 11 18.30 -7.98 -3.94
CA CYS A 11 17.83 -7.62 -5.28
C CYS A 11 16.64 -6.68 -5.23
N ASP A 12 16.54 -5.80 -6.22
CA ASP A 12 15.37 -4.94 -6.38
C ASP A 12 14.12 -5.80 -6.66
N VAL A 13 13.07 -5.57 -5.88
CA VAL A 13 11.75 -6.18 -6.13
C VAL A 13 10.90 -5.22 -6.95
N ALA A 14 10.70 -5.56 -8.22
CA ALA A 14 9.71 -4.89 -9.07
C ALA A 14 8.29 -5.38 -8.72
N THR A 15 7.33 -4.45 -8.69
CA THR A 15 5.92 -4.75 -8.43
C THR A 15 5.07 -4.40 -9.63
N VAL A 16 4.11 -5.26 -10.01
CA VAL A 16 3.24 -5.03 -11.17
C VAL A 16 1.80 -5.32 -10.78
N CYS A 17 0.95 -4.32 -10.84
CA CYS A 17 -0.48 -4.49 -10.63
C CYS A 17 -1.17 -4.99 -11.90
N VAL A 18 -1.72 -6.20 -11.83
CA VAL A 18 -2.52 -6.81 -12.89
C VAL A 18 -3.93 -7.04 -12.33
N GLY A 19 -4.91 -6.28 -12.83
CA GLY A 19 -6.30 -6.37 -12.37
C GLY A 19 -6.60 -5.54 -11.11
N LEU A 20 -6.21 -6.02 -9.93
CA LEU A 20 -6.55 -5.37 -8.65
C LEU A 20 -5.39 -5.44 -7.65
N ALA A 21 -5.05 -4.29 -7.06
CA ALA A 21 -4.25 -4.20 -5.84
C ALA A 21 -5.05 -3.43 -4.78
N ALA A 22 -5.63 -4.15 -3.82
CA ALA A 22 -6.47 -3.56 -2.78
C ALA A 22 -5.90 -3.87 -1.40
N SER A 23 -6.06 -2.95 -0.44
CA SER A 23 -5.63 -3.14 0.95
C SER A 23 -4.14 -3.49 1.02
N MET A 24 -3.77 -4.59 1.67
CA MET A 24 -2.40 -5.10 1.70
C MET A 24 -1.79 -5.31 0.30
N GLY A 25 -2.58 -5.60 -0.73
CA GLY A 25 -2.11 -5.68 -2.10
C GLY A 25 -1.64 -4.32 -2.65
N GLN A 26 -2.36 -3.24 -2.34
CA GLN A 26 -1.92 -1.88 -2.66
C GLN A 26 -0.66 -1.51 -1.89
N PHE A 27 -0.60 -1.83 -0.60
CA PHE A 27 0.58 -1.56 0.23
C PHE A 27 1.84 -2.23 -0.34
N LEU A 28 1.76 -3.52 -0.69
CA LEU A 28 2.88 -4.24 -1.29
C LEU A 28 3.25 -3.70 -2.67
N LEU A 29 2.26 -3.35 -3.49
CA LEU A 29 2.50 -2.70 -4.79
C LEU A 29 3.35 -1.42 -4.62
N THR A 30 2.97 -0.57 -3.66
CA THR A 30 3.66 0.69 -3.39
C THR A 30 5.05 0.51 -2.80
N ALA A 31 5.30 -0.60 -2.11
CA ALA A 31 6.58 -0.92 -1.48
C ALA A 31 7.64 -1.56 -2.40
N GLY A 32 7.34 -1.71 -3.69
CA GLY A 32 8.35 -2.13 -4.67
C GLY A 32 9.50 -1.12 -4.79
N ALA A 33 10.63 -1.57 -5.36
CA ALA A 33 11.80 -0.72 -5.54
C ALA A 33 11.46 0.56 -6.33
N THR A 34 12.00 1.70 -5.92
CA THR A 34 11.73 3.01 -6.53
C THR A 34 12.02 2.99 -8.03
N GLY A 35 11.07 3.45 -8.85
CA GLY A 35 11.16 3.44 -10.31
C GLY A 35 10.77 2.11 -10.97
N LYS A 36 10.49 1.06 -10.18
CA LYS A 36 10.15 -0.31 -10.60
C LYS A 36 8.77 -0.75 -10.11
N ARG A 37 7.86 0.19 -9.84
CA ARG A 37 6.46 -0.08 -9.48
C ARG A 37 5.56 0.22 -10.67
N TYR A 38 4.79 -0.76 -11.11
CA TYR A 38 4.05 -0.71 -12.36
C TYR A 38 2.58 -1.04 -12.18
N SER A 39 1.74 -0.51 -13.06
CA SER A 39 0.34 -0.90 -13.18
C SER A 39 -0.06 -1.07 -14.64
N LEU A 40 -0.97 -1.99 -14.93
CA LEU A 40 -1.64 -2.03 -16.23
C LEU A 40 -2.77 -0.99 -16.29
N PRO A 41 -3.17 -0.50 -17.49
CA PRO A 41 -4.04 0.68 -17.60
C PRO A 41 -5.43 0.49 -16.99
N ASN A 42 -5.96 -0.74 -17.07
CA ASN A 42 -7.30 -1.09 -16.56
C ASN A 42 -7.29 -1.58 -15.12
N ALA A 43 -6.11 -1.64 -14.48
CA ALA A 43 -6.04 -2.10 -13.10
C ALA A 43 -6.63 -1.07 -12.14
N ARG A 44 -7.19 -1.56 -11.04
CA ARG A 44 -7.70 -0.73 -9.95
C ARG A 44 -6.84 -0.90 -8.72
N ILE A 45 -6.60 0.22 -8.05
CA ILE A 45 -5.86 0.26 -6.79
C ILE A 45 -6.79 0.81 -5.72
N MET A 46 -6.80 0.18 -4.54
CA MET A 46 -7.64 0.61 -3.43
C MET A 46 -6.85 0.66 -2.14
N MET A 47 -6.84 1.83 -1.49
CA MET A 47 -6.23 2.06 -0.19
C MET A 47 -7.33 2.23 0.85
N HIS A 48 -7.17 1.59 2.00
CA HIS A 48 -8.00 1.81 3.17
C HIS A 48 -7.23 1.51 4.46
N GLN A 49 -7.80 1.91 5.59
CA GLN A 49 -7.26 1.58 6.90
C GLN A 49 -7.36 0.07 7.19
N PRO A 50 -6.49 -0.47 8.06
CA PRO A 50 -6.60 -1.86 8.49
C PRO A 50 -7.96 -2.15 9.12
N LEU A 51 -8.54 -3.30 8.77
CA LEU A 51 -9.80 -3.79 9.33
C LEU A 51 -9.52 -4.59 10.61
N ALA A 52 -10.37 -4.41 11.61
CA ALA A 52 -10.33 -5.22 12.83
C ALA A 52 -11.73 -5.57 13.31
N GLY A 53 -11.87 -6.76 13.87
CA GLY A 53 -13.00 -7.15 14.72
C GLY A 53 -12.49 -7.36 16.14
N LEU A 54 -12.91 -6.51 17.08
CA LEU A 54 -12.49 -6.58 18.49
C LEU A 54 -13.58 -7.28 19.30
N ARG A 55 -13.19 -8.26 20.12
CA ARG A 55 -14.08 -9.01 21.02
C ARG A 55 -13.29 -9.53 22.21
N GLY A 56 -13.91 -9.61 23.38
CA GLY A 56 -13.28 -10.14 24.60
C GLY A 56 -13.69 -9.36 25.84
N GLN A 57 -12.92 -9.53 26.92
CA GLN A 57 -13.06 -8.68 28.10
C GLN A 57 -12.60 -7.25 27.79
N ALA A 58 -12.97 -6.29 28.63
CA ALA A 58 -12.61 -4.90 28.44
C ALA A 58 -11.07 -4.70 28.30
N ALA A 59 -10.28 -5.44 29.07
CA ALA A 59 -8.82 -5.41 28.99
C ALA A 59 -8.30 -5.93 27.64
N ASP A 60 -8.84 -7.05 27.14
CA ASP A 60 -8.45 -7.61 25.84
C ASP A 60 -8.79 -6.66 24.69
N ILE A 61 -9.99 -6.05 24.74
CA ILE A 61 -10.43 -5.07 23.74
C ILE A 61 -9.48 -3.86 23.73
N ALA A 62 -9.05 -3.37 24.89
CA ALA A 62 -8.12 -2.26 24.98
C ALA A 62 -6.75 -2.60 24.36
N ILE A 63 -6.21 -3.80 24.66
CA ILE A 63 -4.95 -4.27 24.08
C ILE A 63 -5.06 -4.40 22.56
N GLN A 64 -6.15 -4.99 22.06
CA GLN A 64 -6.34 -5.16 20.61
C GLN A 64 -6.50 -3.80 19.89
N ALA A 65 -7.21 -2.85 20.51
CA ALA A 65 -7.36 -1.49 19.97
C ALA A 65 -6.01 -0.75 19.89
N GLU A 66 -5.16 -0.90 20.91
CA GLU A 66 -3.81 -0.32 20.91
C GLU A 66 -2.94 -0.92 19.79
N GLN A 67 -2.96 -2.24 19.61
CA GLN A 67 -2.22 -2.92 18.54
C GLN A 67 -2.71 -2.52 17.14
N LEU A 68 -4.02 -2.35 16.97
CA LEU A 68 -4.59 -1.84 15.73
C LEU A 68 -4.13 -0.41 15.44
N ALA A 69 -4.14 0.47 16.44
CA ALA A 69 -3.68 1.85 16.30
C ALA A 69 -2.19 1.90 15.92
N TYR A 70 -1.36 1.07 16.56
CA TYR A 70 0.05 0.90 16.18
C TYR A 70 0.20 0.46 14.72
N THR A 71 -0.54 -0.56 14.30
CA THR A 71 -0.49 -1.10 12.94
C THR A 71 -0.94 -0.06 11.91
N LYS A 72 -2.05 0.64 12.17
CA LYS A 72 -2.57 1.73 11.31
C LYS A 72 -1.51 2.82 11.12
N ARG A 73 -0.89 3.28 12.21
CA ARG A 73 0.18 4.29 12.15
C ARG A 73 1.37 3.79 11.34
N ARG A 74 1.86 2.57 11.62
CA ARG A 74 3.04 2.02 10.96
C ARG A 74 2.83 1.84 9.46
N MET A 75 1.66 1.36 9.04
CA MET A 75 1.33 1.25 7.62
C MET A 75 1.25 2.61 6.93
N ALA A 76 0.73 3.64 7.60
CA ALA A 76 0.68 4.99 7.05
C ALA A 76 2.08 5.58 6.86
N GLU A 77 2.98 5.43 7.85
CA GLU A 77 4.39 5.85 7.76
C GLU A 77 5.12 5.17 6.59
N LEU A 78 4.96 3.85 6.46
CA LEU A 78 5.61 3.08 5.40
C LEU A 78 5.06 3.42 4.01
N THR A 79 3.75 3.63 3.90
CA THR A 79 3.11 4.05 2.63
C THR A 79 3.54 5.48 2.28
N SER A 80 3.65 6.37 3.26
CA SER A 80 4.17 7.73 3.11
C SER A 80 5.61 7.71 2.60
N HIS A 81 6.48 6.90 3.22
CA HIS A 81 7.87 6.73 2.80
C HIS A 81 7.99 6.33 1.32
N HIS A 82 7.20 5.35 0.89
CA HIS A 82 7.27 4.84 -0.48
C HIS A 82 6.55 5.72 -1.51
N SER A 83 5.47 6.41 -1.12
CA SER A 83 4.70 7.26 -2.05
C SER A 83 5.20 8.70 -2.16
N GLY A 84 6.00 9.16 -1.19
CA GLY A 84 6.41 10.57 -1.08
C GLY A 84 5.30 11.50 -0.58
N LYS A 85 4.11 10.98 -0.24
CA LYS A 85 3.03 11.75 0.40
C LYS A 85 3.33 11.94 1.89
N LYS A 86 2.76 12.99 2.49
CA LYS A 86 2.84 13.17 3.94
C LYS A 86 2.02 12.10 4.66
N VAL A 87 2.41 11.74 5.88
CA VAL A 87 1.72 10.72 6.68
C VAL A 87 0.26 11.12 6.93
N GLU A 88 0.01 12.40 7.15
CA GLU A 88 -1.33 12.94 7.40
C GLU A 88 -2.25 12.79 6.17
N ASP A 89 -1.69 12.96 4.97
CA ASP A 89 -2.42 12.73 3.72
C ASP A 89 -2.78 11.26 3.56
N ILE A 90 -1.85 10.34 3.83
CA ILE A 90 -2.12 8.89 3.78
C ILE A 90 -3.21 8.50 4.78
N GLN A 91 -3.15 9.01 6.02
CA GLN A 91 -4.15 8.71 7.04
C GLN A 91 -5.54 9.23 6.65
N ARG A 92 -5.64 10.49 6.23
CA ARG A 92 -6.90 11.08 5.74
C ARG A 92 -7.48 10.28 4.59
N ASP A 93 -6.61 9.92 3.63
CA ASP A 93 -7.01 9.33 2.37
C ASP A 93 -7.31 7.83 2.48
N SER A 94 -6.89 7.17 3.57
CA SER A 94 -7.17 5.76 3.87
C SER A 94 -8.30 5.56 4.90
N GLU A 95 -8.83 6.62 5.49
CA GLU A 95 -9.88 6.53 6.51
C GLU A 95 -11.16 5.82 6.00
N ARG A 96 -11.39 5.88 4.69
CA ARG A 96 -12.40 5.10 3.97
C ARG A 96 -11.76 4.49 2.74
N ASP A 97 -12.48 3.56 2.12
CA ASP A 97 -12.07 2.97 0.85
C ASP A 97 -11.86 4.06 -0.21
N ARG A 98 -10.60 4.28 -0.57
CA ARG A 98 -10.21 5.21 -1.62
C ARG A 98 -9.72 4.44 -2.82
N TRP A 99 -10.39 4.68 -3.93
CA TRP A 99 -10.14 3.99 -5.19
C TRP A 99 -9.37 4.87 -6.15
N PHE A 100 -8.45 4.24 -6.88
CA PHE A 100 -7.59 4.86 -7.87
C PHE A 100 -7.70 4.10 -9.20
N THR A 101 -7.69 4.84 -10.30
CA THR A 101 -7.26 4.31 -11.61
C THR A 101 -5.73 4.13 -11.62
N ALA A 102 -5.20 3.45 -12.63
CA ALA A 102 -3.76 3.30 -12.79
C ALA A 102 -3.02 4.65 -12.87
N GLU A 103 -3.57 5.63 -13.60
CA GLU A 103 -2.99 6.97 -13.71
C GLU A 103 -3.09 7.75 -12.38
N GLN A 104 -4.23 7.71 -11.70
CA GLN A 104 -4.36 8.34 -10.38
C GLN A 104 -3.40 7.73 -9.36
N ALA A 105 -3.17 6.41 -9.41
CA ALA A 105 -2.21 5.74 -8.54
C ALA A 105 -0.78 6.19 -8.83
N LYS A 106 -0.44 6.42 -10.10
CA LYS A 106 0.85 6.99 -10.51
C LYS A 106 1.03 8.42 -10.01
N GLU A 107 0.05 9.30 -10.25
CA GLU A 107 0.06 10.69 -9.77
C GLU A 107 0.12 10.79 -8.25
N TYR A 108 -0.50 9.83 -7.55
CA TYR A 108 -0.45 9.75 -6.10
C TYR A 108 0.88 9.19 -5.56
N GLY A 109 1.70 8.55 -6.41
CA GLY A 109 2.97 7.95 -6.04
C GLY A 109 2.87 6.49 -5.56
N LEU A 110 1.74 5.83 -5.76
CA LEU A 110 1.55 4.41 -5.42
C LEU A 110 2.25 3.46 -6.41
N VAL A 111 2.45 3.91 -7.65
CA VAL A 111 3.24 3.26 -8.69
C VAL A 111 4.06 4.32 -9.44
N ASP A 112 5.11 3.91 -10.15
CA ASP A 112 5.95 4.82 -10.93
C ASP A 112 5.45 4.96 -12.37
N LYS A 113 4.94 3.87 -12.95
CA LYS A 113 4.59 3.80 -14.38
C LYS A 113 3.30 3.00 -14.63
N VAL A 114 2.49 3.52 -15.55
CA VAL A 114 1.43 2.74 -16.20
C VAL A 114 2.00 2.22 -17.51
N ILE A 115 1.97 0.91 -17.72
CA ILE A 115 2.62 0.25 -18.86
C ILE A 115 1.59 -0.52 -19.69
N VAL A 116 1.81 -0.59 -21.01
CA VAL A 116 0.90 -1.25 -21.95
C VAL A 116 1.52 -2.50 -22.58
N LYS A 117 2.85 -2.62 -22.56
CA LYS A 117 3.62 -3.71 -23.15
C LYS A 117 4.66 -4.25 -22.17
N ARG A 118 4.94 -5.54 -22.28
CA ARG A 118 5.89 -6.26 -21.40
C ARG A 118 7.30 -5.64 -21.40
N GLY A 119 7.78 -5.14 -22.54
CA GLY A 119 9.13 -4.58 -22.67
C GLY A 119 9.38 -3.26 -21.93
N GLU A 120 8.36 -2.71 -21.26
CA GLU A 120 8.47 -1.47 -20.49
C GLU A 120 8.88 -1.70 -19.02
N ILE A 121 8.88 -2.96 -18.55
CA ILE A 121 9.41 -3.36 -17.25
C ILE A 121 10.94 -3.47 -17.36
N ARG A 122 11.66 -2.84 -16.43
CA ARG A 122 13.13 -2.78 -16.41
C ARG A 122 13.70 -3.16 -15.05
#